data_AF-A0A7W4F273-F1
#
_entry.id   AF-A0A7W4F273-F1
#
_cell.length_a   1.000
_cell.length_b   1.000
_cell.length_c   1.000
_cell.angle_alpha   90.00
_cell.angle_beta   90.00
_cell.angle_gamma   90.00
#
_symmetry.space_group_name_H-M   'P 1'
#
loop_
_entity.id
_entity.type
_entity.pdbx_description
1 polymer ?
#
loop_
_entity_poly.entity_id
_entity_poly.type
_entity_poly.pdbx_seq_one_letter_code
_entity_poly.pdbx_strand_id
1 'polypeptide(L)'
;MDISINKSNYLKGIAIILMLIHHLFAYPIRISPDIPVYHIVNSVDLEMYLGLFGKICVSMFLFLSGYGFSLKKEVSFHYIWGKLKNLYISYWIVLFIFVPIGIFFFPGERYSLSLPLFLENLIGIKSTYNSEWWFFKLYVLYVLSLPLLSRLNIYPLLGLLVLAALCGRGLQYFAWAPEILIEYCTWLLPFGFGMVFGRSKHMPADFWLSKLIVTLSRTHPLILLMVTVAVFIVAHNPGLLLVTPLFIIAMMKTADGLGSTVNRAVGELGKHSMYMWLTHSFYCYYFTQKLIFAPRYTPLILLLLIVVSYLTSLVLSRIELAIKGRVTA
;
A
#
# COMPACT_ATOMS: atom_id res chain seq x y z
N MET A 1 9.42 6.37 18.54
CA MET A 1 8.64 5.22 18.05
C MET A 1 9.60 4.26 17.36
N ASP A 2 9.67 3.01 17.82
CA ASP A 2 10.55 2.00 17.22
C ASP A 2 9.73 0.92 16.52
N ILE A 3 9.86 0.85 15.19
CA ILE A 3 9.18 -0.16 14.37
C ILE A 3 10.21 -1.22 14.00
N SER A 4 10.24 -2.32 14.76
CA SER A 4 11.05 -3.49 14.42
C SER A 4 10.58 -4.13 13.11
N ILE A 5 11.40 -5.02 12.52
CA ILE A 5 11.04 -5.75 11.31
C ILE A 5 9.74 -6.55 11.52
N ASN A 6 9.56 -7.20 12.68
CA ASN A 6 8.35 -7.95 12.99
C ASN A 6 7.12 -7.03 13.10
N LYS A 7 7.25 -5.87 13.75
CA LYS A 7 6.15 -4.87 13.81
C LYS A 7 5.86 -4.29 12.41
N SER A 8 6.88 -4.06 11.58
CA SER A 8 6.70 -3.62 10.20
C SER A 8 5.93 -4.66 9.38
N ASN A 9 6.27 -5.94 9.49
CA ASN A 9 5.55 -7.01 8.81
C ASN A 9 4.10 -7.14 9.32
N TYR A 10 3.87 -7.06 10.63
CA TYR A 10 2.51 -7.01 11.17
C TYR A 10 1.69 -5.86 10.59
N LEU A 11 2.24 -4.64 10.55
CA LEU A 11 1.57 -3.48 9.97
C LEU A 11 1.32 -3.62 8.46
N LYS A 12 2.25 -4.22 7.71
CA LYS A 12 2.03 -4.58 6.29
C LYS A 12 0.93 -5.62 6.12
N GLY A 13 0.81 -6.56 7.06
CA GLY A 13 -0.26 -7.55 7.13
C GLY A 13 -1.63 -6.89 7.27
N ILE A 14 -1.75 -5.92 8.17
CA ILE A 14 -2.97 -5.11 8.30
C ILE A 14 -3.21 -4.32 7.01
N ALA A 15 -2.19 -3.66 6.47
CA ALA A 15 -2.31 -2.87 5.25
C ALA A 15 -2.76 -3.71 4.05
N ILE A 16 -2.25 -4.94 3.88
CA ILE A 16 -2.67 -5.81 2.78
C ILE A 16 -4.11 -6.29 2.95
N ILE A 17 -4.56 -6.59 4.18
CA ILE A 17 -5.97 -6.94 4.43
C ILE A 17 -6.88 -5.74 4.09
N LEU A 18 -6.52 -4.54 4.55
CA LEU A 18 -7.28 -3.30 4.25
C LEU A 18 -7.30 -2.99 2.74
N MET A 19 -6.20 -3.26 2.02
CA MET A 19 -6.14 -3.14 0.57
C MET A 19 -7.13 -4.08 -0.11
N LEU A 20 -7.17 -5.35 0.30
CA LEU A 20 -8.13 -6.32 -0.25
C LEU A 20 -9.59 -5.95 0.05
N ILE A 21 -9.88 -5.47 1.27
CA ILE A 21 -11.20 -4.95 1.65
C ILE A 21 -11.59 -3.75 0.77
N HIS A 22 -10.65 -2.82 0.54
CA HIS A 22 -10.86 -1.67 -0.34
C HIS A 22 -11.27 -2.13 -1.75
N HIS A 23 -10.52 -3.06 -2.34
CA HIS A 23 -10.80 -3.49 -3.71
C HIS A 23 -12.06 -4.35 -3.83
N LEU A 24 -12.40 -5.14 -2.82
CA LEU A 24 -13.63 -5.94 -2.85
C LEU A 24 -14.89 -5.10 -2.67
N PHE A 25 -14.88 -4.12 -1.74
CA PHE A 25 -16.14 -3.56 -1.22
C PHE A 25 -16.27 -2.04 -1.32
N ALA A 26 -15.20 -1.28 -1.58
CA ALA A 26 -15.31 0.19 -1.62
C ALA A 26 -16.17 0.71 -2.79
N TYR A 27 -16.27 -0.08 -3.87
CA TYR A 27 -16.97 0.29 -5.09
C TYR A 27 -17.86 -0.87 -5.56
N PRO A 28 -19.06 -1.04 -5.00
CA PRO A 28 -19.97 -2.14 -5.36
C PRO A 28 -20.27 -2.24 -6.86
N ILE A 29 -20.24 -1.12 -7.58
CA ILE A 29 -20.38 -1.05 -9.05
C ILE A 29 -19.34 -1.87 -9.83
N ARG A 30 -18.22 -2.24 -9.20
CA ARG A 30 -17.18 -3.10 -9.82
C ARG A 30 -17.52 -4.59 -9.75
N ILE A 31 -18.53 -4.96 -8.97
CA ILE A 31 -19.01 -6.34 -8.86
C ILE A 31 -20.00 -6.57 -10.01
N SER A 32 -19.83 -7.67 -10.74
CA SER A 32 -20.74 -8.00 -11.84
C SER A 32 -22.19 -8.10 -11.34
N PRO A 33 -23.18 -7.47 -12.01
CA PRO A 33 -24.56 -7.41 -11.55
C PRO A 33 -25.26 -8.77 -11.35
N ASP A 34 -24.75 -9.84 -11.98
CA ASP A 34 -25.26 -11.21 -11.85
C ASP A 34 -24.78 -11.94 -10.58
N ILE A 35 -23.92 -11.31 -9.77
CA ILE A 35 -23.34 -11.91 -8.57
C ILE A 35 -24.09 -11.40 -7.32
N PRO A 36 -24.95 -12.23 -6.69
CA PRO A 36 -25.57 -11.85 -5.42
C PRO A 36 -24.52 -11.84 -4.30
N VAL A 37 -24.55 -10.78 -3.48
CA VAL A 37 -23.66 -10.61 -2.31
C VAL A 37 -24.50 -10.41 -1.05
N TYR A 38 -24.22 -11.19 -0.02
CA TYR A 38 -24.83 -11.11 1.30
C TYR A 38 -23.89 -10.39 2.26
N HIS A 39 -24.39 -9.33 2.88
CA HIS A 39 -23.64 -8.48 3.77
C HIS A 39 -23.70 -8.98 5.22
N ILE A 40 -22.75 -8.56 6.05
CA ILE A 40 -22.74 -8.82 7.50
C ILE A 40 -24.01 -8.25 8.13
N VAL A 41 -24.39 -7.04 7.71
CA VAL A 41 -25.61 -6.36 8.12
C VAL A 41 -26.32 -5.84 6.87
N ASN A 42 -27.35 -6.53 6.39
CA ASN A 42 -28.03 -6.19 5.14
C ASN A 42 -28.68 -4.79 5.11
N SER A 43 -28.88 -4.16 6.27
CA SER A 43 -29.49 -2.82 6.38
C SER A 43 -28.47 -1.67 6.36
N VAL A 44 -27.16 -1.96 6.37
CA VAL A 44 -26.10 -0.95 6.43
C VAL A 44 -24.96 -1.36 5.51
N ASP A 45 -24.46 -0.43 4.69
CA ASP A 45 -23.31 -0.65 3.82
C ASP A 45 -21.97 -0.67 4.57
N LEU A 46 -21.87 -1.46 5.64
CA LEU A 46 -20.70 -1.52 6.51
C LEU A 46 -19.44 -1.87 5.73
N GLU A 47 -19.52 -2.84 4.82
CA GLU A 47 -18.38 -3.25 4.00
C GLU A 47 -17.94 -2.16 3.02
N MET A 48 -18.86 -1.35 2.52
CA MET A 48 -18.50 -0.19 1.68
C MET A 48 -17.73 0.83 2.49
N TYR A 49 -18.19 1.17 3.70
CA TYR A 49 -17.47 2.10 4.59
C TYR A 49 -16.09 1.57 5.00
N LEU A 50 -16.00 0.27 5.32
CA LEU A 50 -14.72 -0.40 5.59
C LEU A 50 -13.81 -0.39 4.35
N GLY A 51 -14.39 -0.57 3.16
CA GLY A 51 -13.70 -0.47 1.88
C GLY A 51 -13.13 0.92 1.63
N LEU A 52 -13.94 1.96 1.84
CA LEU A 52 -13.50 3.35 1.69
C LEU A 52 -12.41 3.70 2.71
N PHE A 53 -12.56 3.29 3.97
CA PHE A 53 -11.52 3.43 4.99
C PHE A 53 -10.25 2.66 4.63
N GLY A 54 -10.39 1.48 4.02
CA GLY A 54 -9.29 0.60 3.61
C GLY A 54 -8.26 1.25 2.69
N LYS A 55 -8.61 2.36 2.03
CA LYS A 55 -7.67 3.18 1.24
C LYS A 55 -6.47 3.69 2.05
N ILE A 56 -6.58 3.74 3.39
CA ILE A 56 -5.46 4.05 4.30
C ILE A 56 -4.26 3.10 4.12
N CYS A 57 -4.46 1.89 3.57
CA CYS A 57 -3.40 0.94 3.29
C CYS A 57 -2.24 1.53 2.46
N VAL A 58 -2.56 2.38 1.48
CA VAL A 58 -1.56 3.04 0.62
C VAL A 58 -0.67 3.94 1.48
N SER A 59 -1.27 4.77 2.32
CA SER A 59 -0.55 5.62 3.27
C SER A 59 0.28 4.81 4.26
N MET A 60 -0.20 3.66 4.72
CA MET A 60 0.56 2.78 5.61
C MET A 60 1.81 2.23 4.91
N PHE A 61 1.69 1.71 3.69
CA PHE A 61 2.85 1.21 2.93
C PHE A 61 3.87 2.31 2.66
N LEU A 62 3.41 3.52 2.32
CA LEU A 62 4.29 4.69 2.11
C LEU A 62 4.98 5.13 3.40
N PHE A 63 4.24 5.23 4.50
CA PHE A 63 4.79 5.57 5.81
C PHE A 63 5.87 4.56 6.24
N LEU A 64 5.59 3.26 6.14
CA LEU A 64 6.56 2.23 6.51
C LEU A 64 7.81 2.27 5.62
N SER A 65 7.64 2.60 4.34
CA SER A 65 8.75 2.76 3.40
C SER A 65 9.61 3.96 3.77
N GLY A 66 9.00 5.14 3.95
CA GLY A 66 9.71 6.34 4.38
C GLY A 66 10.41 6.17 5.73
N TYR A 67 9.75 5.51 6.68
CA TYR A 67 10.33 5.16 7.98
C TYR A 67 11.60 4.31 7.80
N GLY A 68 11.50 3.19 7.07
CA GLY A 68 12.62 2.30 6.82
C GLY A 68 13.77 2.98 6.05
N PHE A 69 13.47 3.85 5.10
CA PHE A 69 14.48 4.61 4.36
C PHE A 69 15.21 5.63 5.24
N SER A 70 14.50 6.30 6.14
CA SER A 70 15.09 7.31 7.01
C SER A 70 16.06 6.77 8.06
N LEU A 71 16.01 5.46 8.34
CA LEU A 71 16.95 4.79 9.23
C LEU A 71 18.30 4.48 8.55
N LYS A 72 18.41 4.65 7.23
CA LYS A 72 19.68 4.47 6.51
C LYS A 72 20.52 5.73 6.64
N LYS A 73 21.77 5.56 7.10
CA LYS A 73 22.73 6.65 7.27
C LYS A 73 23.05 7.36 5.96
N GLU A 74 23.25 6.59 4.89
CA GLU A 74 23.57 7.13 3.57
C GLU A 74 22.69 6.49 2.50
N VAL A 75 22.19 7.34 1.60
CA VAL A 75 21.45 6.93 0.41
C VAL A 75 22.40 6.99 -0.78
N SER A 76 23.12 5.89 -1.02
CA SER A 76 24.01 5.76 -2.17
C SER A 76 23.26 5.33 -3.44
N PHE A 77 23.85 5.57 -4.61
CA PHE A 77 23.31 5.08 -5.88
C PHE A 77 23.12 3.56 -5.87
N HIS A 78 24.10 2.81 -5.33
CA HIS A 78 24.00 1.35 -5.21
C HIS A 78 22.79 0.91 -4.38
N TYR A 79 22.48 1.63 -3.30
CA TYR A 79 21.30 1.35 -2.48
C TYR A 79 20.00 1.56 -3.26
N ILE A 80 19.88 2.68 -3.98
CA ILE A 80 18.71 3.01 -4.83
C ILE A 80 18.54 1.95 -5.92
N TRP A 81 19.62 1.66 -6.65
CA TRP A 81 19.62 0.66 -7.69
C TRP A 81 19.19 -0.72 -7.17
N GLY A 82 19.72 -1.14 -6.01
CA GLY A 82 19.31 -2.39 -5.38
C GLY A 82 17.82 -2.43 -5.02
N LYS A 83 17.24 -1.31 -4.58
CA LYS A 83 15.80 -1.21 -4.30
C LYS A 83 14.95 -1.28 -5.56
N LEU A 84 15.33 -0.54 -6.60
CA LEU A 84 14.63 -0.55 -7.88
C LEU A 84 14.74 -1.94 -8.54
N LYS A 85 15.93 -2.51 -8.64
CA LYS A 85 16.15 -3.86 -9.20
C LYS A 85 15.23 -4.90 -8.56
N ASN A 86 15.18 -4.93 -7.22
CA ASN A 86 14.32 -5.88 -6.51
C ASN A 86 12.83 -5.65 -6.82
N LEU A 87 12.37 -4.39 -6.83
CA LEU A 87 11.00 -4.05 -7.15
C LEU A 87 10.61 -4.47 -8.59
N TYR A 88 11.47 -4.17 -9.56
CA TYR A 88 11.26 -4.51 -10.97
C TYR A 88 11.27 -6.03 -11.20
N ILE A 89 12.15 -6.78 -10.52
CA ILE A 89 12.13 -8.26 -10.60
C ILE A 89 10.77 -8.80 -10.15
N SER A 90 10.27 -8.36 -8.98
CA SER A 90 8.96 -8.83 -8.50
C SER A 90 7.83 -8.46 -9.46
N TYR A 91 7.86 -7.23 -10.00
CA TYR A 91 6.89 -6.76 -10.98
C TYR A 91 6.92 -7.56 -12.28
N TRP A 92 8.10 -7.76 -12.85
CA TRP A 92 8.28 -8.50 -14.11
C TRP A 92 7.88 -9.96 -13.99
N ILE A 93 8.14 -10.62 -12.86
CA ILE A 93 7.66 -11.99 -12.64
C ILE A 93 6.13 -12.05 -12.80
N VAL A 94 5.39 -11.10 -12.22
CA VAL A 94 3.93 -11.06 -12.36
C VAL A 94 3.54 -10.69 -13.79
N LEU A 95 4.18 -9.69 -14.38
CA LEU A 95 3.90 -9.24 -15.75
C LEU A 95 4.06 -10.40 -16.75
N PHE A 96 5.19 -11.12 -16.73
CA PHE A 96 5.48 -12.20 -17.66
C PHE A 96 4.66 -13.48 -17.42
N ILE A 97 3.93 -13.59 -16.30
CA ILE A 97 3.02 -14.72 -16.03
C ILE A 97 1.57 -14.32 -16.36
N PHE A 98 1.09 -13.22 -15.78
CA PHE A 98 -0.34 -12.88 -15.82
C PHE A 98 -0.74 -12.14 -17.10
N VAL A 99 0.16 -11.37 -17.73
CA VAL A 99 -0.17 -10.68 -18.99
C VAL A 99 -0.37 -11.68 -20.14
N PRO A 100 0.51 -12.69 -20.36
CA PRO A 100 0.25 -13.72 -21.36
C PRO A 100 -1.05 -14.49 -21.13
N ILE A 101 -1.40 -14.80 -19.87
CA ILE A 101 -2.70 -15.40 -19.52
C ILE A 101 -3.84 -14.48 -19.95
N GLY A 102 -3.74 -13.18 -19.66
CA GLY A 102 -4.71 -12.17 -20.09
C GLY A 102 -4.86 -12.11 -21.61
N ILE A 103 -3.74 -12.12 -22.36
CA ILE A 103 -3.76 -12.08 -23.83
C ILE A 103 -4.43 -13.33 -24.41
N PHE A 104 -4.18 -14.51 -23.84
CA PHE A 104 -4.70 -15.77 -24.39
C PHE A 104 -6.17 -16.03 -24.02
N PHE A 105 -6.54 -15.78 -22.76
CA PHE A 105 -7.88 -16.14 -22.24
C PHE A 105 -8.86 -14.96 -22.18
N PHE A 106 -8.37 -13.71 -22.17
CA PHE A 106 -9.18 -12.50 -22.00
C PHE A 106 -8.77 -11.40 -23.00
N PRO A 107 -8.66 -11.71 -24.32
CA PRO A 107 -8.21 -10.73 -25.30
C PRO A 107 -9.13 -9.52 -25.37
N GLY A 108 -8.55 -8.35 -25.60
CA GLY A 108 -9.28 -7.07 -25.70
C GLY A 108 -8.33 -5.89 -25.65
N GLU A 109 -8.87 -4.67 -25.54
CA GLU A 109 -8.03 -3.45 -25.49
C GLU A 109 -6.99 -3.49 -24.36
N ARG A 110 -7.39 -4.01 -23.20
CA ARG A 110 -6.51 -4.20 -22.04
C ARG A 110 -5.38 -5.20 -22.32
N TYR A 111 -5.68 -6.33 -22.93
CA TYR A 111 -4.74 -7.42 -23.19
C TYR A 111 -4.51 -7.58 -24.70
N SER A 112 -3.97 -6.53 -25.31
CA SER A 112 -3.63 -6.50 -26.73
C SER A 112 -2.15 -6.86 -26.98
N LEU A 113 -1.85 -7.28 -28.22
CA LEU A 113 -0.49 -7.55 -28.71
C LEU A 113 0.28 -6.29 -29.14
N SER A 114 -0.17 -5.10 -28.72
CA SER A 114 0.46 -3.83 -29.06
C SER A 114 1.84 -3.71 -28.40
N LEU A 115 2.90 -3.68 -29.20
CA LEU A 115 4.28 -3.55 -28.71
C LEU A 115 4.51 -2.24 -27.92
N PRO A 116 4.04 -1.05 -28.37
CA PRO A 116 4.16 0.17 -27.57
C PRO A 116 3.49 0.04 -26.20
N LEU A 117 2.27 -0.52 -26.16
CA LEU A 117 1.55 -0.73 -24.91
C LEU A 117 2.32 -1.68 -23.97
N PHE A 118 2.87 -2.76 -24.52
CA PHE A 118 3.67 -3.71 -23.76
C PHE A 118 4.91 -3.03 -23.16
N LEU A 119 5.66 -2.24 -23.95
CA LEU A 119 6.85 -1.54 -23.46
C LEU A 119 6.53 -0.50 -22.39
N GLU A 120 5.45 0.26 -22.55
CA GLU A 120 4.99 1.24 -21.56
C GLU A 120 4.62 0.58 -20.23
N ASN A 121 3.99 -0.61 -20.27
CA ASN A 121 3.69 -1.39 -19.08
C ASN A 121 4.93 -2.12 -18.55
N LEU A 122 5.87 -2.56 -19.40
CA LEU A 122 7.11 -3.23 -18.99
C LEU A 122 7.98 -2.32 -18.13
N ILE A 123 8.07 -1.04 -18.50
CA ILE A 123 8.75 0.00 -17.73
C ILE A 123 7.88 0.45 -16.53
N GLY A 124 6.57 0.22 -16.58
CA GLY A 124 5.63 0.60 -15.52
C GLY A 124 5.18 2.06 -15.60
N ILE A 125 5.30 2.70 -16.78
CA ILE A 125 4.76 4.05 -17.04
C ILE A 125 3.24 4.00 -17.12
N LYS A 126 2.71 2.97 -17.79
CA LYS A 126 1.28 2.66 -17.82
C LYS A 126 0.98 1.45 -16.94
N SER A 127 -0.27 1.40 -16.49
CA SER A 127 -0.83 0.32 -15.69
C SER A 127 -2.06 -0.28 -16.40
N THR A 128 -2.00 -0.38 -17.73
CA THR A 128 -3.15 -0.81 -18.54
C THR A 128 -3.52 -2.26 -18.24
N TYR A 129 -2.52 -3.16 -18.16
CA TYR A 129 -2.78 -4.58 -17.89
C TYR A 129 -3.42 -4.80 -16.51
N ASN A 130 -3.12 -3.93 -15.55
CA ASN A 130 -3.69 -3.93 -14.22
C ASN A 130 -3.66 -2.52 -13.64
N SER A 131 -4.83 -1.88 -13.48
CA SER A 131 -4.90 -0.48 -13.09
C SER A 131 -4.32 -0.24 -11.71
N GLU A 132 -4.38 -1.24 -10.82
CA GLU A 132 -3.86 -1.14 -9.46
C GLU A 132 -2.34 -1.08 -9.37
N TRP A 133 -1.63 -1.31 -10.48
CA TRP A 133 -0.19 -1.08 -10.60
C TRP A 133 0.19 0.40 -10.67
N TRP A 134 -0.76 1.34 -10.63
CA TRP A 134 -0.47 2.78 -10.55
C TRP A 134 0.45 3.12 -9.35
N PHE A 135 0.39 2.33 -8.27
CA PHE A 135 1.26 2.52 -7.10
C PHE A 135 2.74 2.15 -7.40
N PHE A 136 3.01 1.32 -8.41
CA PHE A 136 4.37 0.95 -8.83
C PHE A 136 5.17 2.17 -9.26
N LYS A 137 4.66 2.95 -10.23
CA LYS A 137 5.30 4.18 -10.73
C LYS A 137 5.54 5.16 -9.59
N LEU A 138 4.57 5.31 -8.69
CA LEU A 138 4.66 6.21 -7.55
C LEU A 138 5.81 5.81 -6.60
N TYR A 139 5.91 4.52 -6.27
CA TYR A 139 6.98 4.02 -5.41
C TYR A 139 8.37 4.17 -6.06
N VAL A 140 8.49 3.93 -7.38
CA VAL A 140 9.73 4.18 -8.12
C VAL A 140 10.16 5.64 -7.99
N LEU A 141 9.23 6.58 -8.18
CA LEU A 141 9.51 8.02 -8.03
C LEU A 141 9.99 8.35 -6.62
N TYR A 142 9.37 7.81 -5.56
CA TYR A 142 9.85 8.08 -4.20
C TYR A 142 11.23 7.53 -3.92
N VAL A 143 11.55 6.33 -4.43
CA VAL A 143 12.90 5.77 -4.30
C VAL A 143 13.93 6.65 -5.02
N LEU A 144 13.59 7.18 -6.20
CA LEU A 144 14.44 8.12 -6.94
C LEU A 144 14.55 9.49 -6.26
N SER A 145 13.55 9.93 -5.50
CA SER A 145 13.57 11.17 -4.73
C SER A 145 14.38 11.09 -3.44
N LEU A 146 14.76 9.88 -2.98
CA LEU A 146 15.48 9.68 -1.72
C LEU A 146 16.79 10.50 -1.59
N PRO A 147 17.67 10.64 -2.61
CA PRO A 147 18.86 11.48 -2.51
C PRO A 147 18.59 12.92 -2.08
N LEU A 148 17.43 13.47 -2.49
CA LEU A 148 17.04 14.83 -2.15
C LEU A 148 16.35 14.86 -0.78
N LEU A 149 15.33 14.03 -0.59
CA LEU A 149 14.54 13.99 0.66
C LEU A 149 15.39 13.62 1.88
N SER A 150 16.38 12.75 1.70
CA SER A 150 17.28 12.32 2.78
C SER A 150 18.18 13.45 3.31
N ARG A 151 18.52 14.43 2.46
CA ARG A 151 19.38 15.57 2.81
C ARG A 151 18.65 16.71 3.52
N LEU A 152 17.33 16.77 3.42
CA LEU A 152 16.54 17.81 4.08
C LEU A 152 16.52 17.61 5.59
N ASN A 153 16.80 18.68 6.35
CA ASN A 153 16.55 18.71 7.79
C ASN A 153 15.05 18.61 8.09
N ILE A 154 14.69 18.41 9.36
CA ILE A 154 13.31 18.13 9.76
C ILE A 154 12.32 19.24 9.38
N TYR A 155 12.67 20.52 9.57
CA TYR A 155 11.78 21.64 9.27
C TYR A 155 11.59 21.86 7.76
N PRO A 156 12.64 21.92 6.92
CA PRO A 156 12.46 21.96 5.47
C PRO A 156 11.68 20.76 4.93
N LEU A 157 11.89 19.55 5.47
CA LEU A 157 11.12 18.38 5.08
C LEU A 157 9.64 18.59 5.40
N LEU A 158 9.28 18.97 6.63
CA LEU A 158 7.90 19.24 7.01
C LEU A 158 7.25 20.32 6.15
N GLY A 159 7.97 21.41 5.86
CA GLY A 159 7.53 22.45 4.94
C GLY A 159 7.24 21.91 3.54
N LEU A 160 8.14 21.11 2.98
CA LEU A 160 7.94 20.43 1.69
C LEU A 160 6.71 19.51 1.71
N LEU A 161 6.47 18.75 2.78
CA LEU A 161 5.31 17.85 2.87
C LEU A 161 3.99 18.62 2.86
N VAL A 162 3.91 19.74 3.59
CA VAL A 162 2.73 20.60 3.60
C VAL A 162 2.52 21.25 2.23
N LEU A 163 3.58 21.80 1.64
CA LEU A 163 3.52 22.40 0.30
C LEU A 163 3.10 21.37 -0.75
N ALA A 164 3.68 20.17 -0.74
CA ALA A 164 3.31 19.11 -1.66
C ALA A 164 1.84 18.68 -1.49
N ALA A 165 1.35 18.55 -0.26
CA ALA A 165 -0.05 18.22 -0.01
C ALA A 165 -1.00 19.32 -0.55
N LEU A 166 -0.67 20.60 -0.34
CA LEU A 166 -1.44 21.72 -0.88
C LEU A 166 -1.37 21.78 -2.42
N CYS A 167 -0.19 21.60 -3.00
CA CYS A 167 0.00 21.54 -4.44
C CYS A 167 -0.77 20.37 -5.07
N GLY A 168 -0.69 19.17 -4.49
CA GLY A 168 -1.44 18.00 -4.97
C GLY A 168 -2.94 18.25 -4.96
N ARG A 169 -3.47 18.84 -3.89
CA ARG A 169 -4.89 19.21 -3.80
C ARG A 169 -5.28 20.33 -4.78
N GLY A 170 -4.43 21.34 -4.96
CA GLY A 170 -4.68 22.44 -5.90
C GLY A 170 -4.67 21.97 -7.36
N LEU A 171 -3.70 21.13 -7.72
CA LEU A 171 -3.56 20.61 -9.09
C LEU A 171 -4.73 19.73 -9.53
N GLN A 172 -5.46 19.10 -8.61
CA GLN A 172 -6.67 18.32 -8.93
C GLN A 172 -7.78 19.12 -9.61
N TYR A 173 -7.80 20.46 -9.45
CA TYR A 173 -8.80 21.32 -10.09
C TYR A 173 -8.45 21.70 -11.53
N PHE A 174 -7.26 21.34 -12.01
CA PHE A 174 -6.79 21.72 -13.35
C PHE A 174 -6.72 20.50 -14.26
N ALA A 175 -7.55 20.45 -15.30
CA ALA A 175 -7.62 19.31 -16.22
C ALA A 175 -6.31 19.03 -16.99
N TRP A 176 -5.45 20.05 -17.14
CA TRP A 176 -4.14 19.91 -17.80
C TRP A 176 -3.05 19.35 -16.89
N ALA A 177 -3.28 19.29 -15.57
CA ALA A 177 -2.27 18.89 -14.62
C ALA A 177 -1.95 17.39 -14.78
N PRO A 178 -0.66 17.01 -14.90
CA PRO A 178 -0.29 15.61 -15.04
C PRO A 178 -0.73 14.80 -13.81
N GLU A 179 -1.48 13.71 -14.03
CA GLU A 179 -1.99 12.84 -12.96
C GLU A 179 -0.84 12.34 -12.05
N ILE A 180 0.30 11.99 -12.64
CA ILE A 180 1.48 11.54 -11.90
C ILE A 180 2.02 12.60 -10.93
N LEU A 181 1.94 13.88 -11.29
CA LEU A 181 2.37 14.97 -10.41
C LEU A 181 1.39 15.16 -9.26
N ILE A 182 0.09 15.07 -9.53
CA ILE A 182 -0.97 15.12 -8.52
C ILE A 182 -0.78 13.98 -7.52
N GLU A 183 -0.62 12.75 -8.01
CA GLU A 183 -0.37 11.56 -7.18
C GLU A 183 0.89 11.73 -6.35
N TYR A 184 2.02 12.07 -6.99
CA TYR A 184 3.30 12.25 -6.29
C TYR A 184 3.20 13.25 -5.14
N CYS A 185 2.61 14.43 -5.41
CA CYS A 185 2.44 15.48 -4.41
C CYS A 185 1.47 15.08 -3.29
N THR A 186 0.34 14.46 -3.63
CA THR A 186 -0.68 14.02 -2.67
C THR A 186 -0.14 12.96 -1.70
N TRP A 187 0.57 11.97 -2.24
CA TRP A 187 1.04 10.82 -1.48
C TRP A 187 2.40 11.03 -0.81
N LEU A 188 3.07 12.17 -1.06
CA LEU A 188 4.37 12.47 -0.45
C LEU A 188 4.23 12.66 1.06
N LEU A 189 3.07 13.14 1.52
CA LEU A 189 2.78 13.40 2.93
C LEU A 189 2.94 12.14 3.80
N PRO A 190 2.23 11.01 3.57
CA PRO A 190 2.41 9.81 4.38
C PRO A 190 3.82 9.21 4.27
N PHE A 191 4.43 9.25 3.08
CA PHE A 191 5.83 8.81 2.91
C PHE A 191 6.79 9.64 3.77
N GLY A 192 6.66 10.96 3.71
CA GLY A 192 7.45 11.91 4.48
C GLY A 192 7.21 11.82 5.97
N PHE A 193 5.97 11.59 6.42
CA PHE A 193 5.67 11.29 7.82
C PHE A 193 6.44 10.05 8.28
N GLY A 194 6.52 9.02 7.46
CA GLY A 194 7.41 7.89 7.71
C GLY A 194 8.84 8.34 8.00
N MET A 195 9.42 9.16 7.12
CA MET A 195 10.79 9.67 7.28
C MET A 195 10.97 10.52 8.54
N VAL A 196 10.03 11.42 8.82
CA VAL A 196 9.99 12.27 10.01
C VAL A 196 10.00 11.42 11.29
N PHE A 197 9.11 10.42 11.35
CA PHE A 197 8.98 9.55 12.51
C PHE A 197 10.18 8.61 12.67
N GLY A 198 10.81 8.16 11.59
CA GLY A 198 12.03 7.35 11.69
C GLY A 198 13.22 8.15 12.22
N ARG A 199 13.40 9.40 11.78
CA ARG A 199 14.44 10.31 12.28
C ARG A 199 14.26 10.70 13.74
N SER A 200 13.02 10.70 14.25
CA SER A 200 12.73 11.00 15.66
C SER A 200 13.50 10.13 16.65
N LYS A 201 13.97 8.93 16.24
CA LYS A 201 14.77 8.03 17.07
C LYS A 201 16.10 8.62 17.51
N HIS A 202 16.65 9.56 16.73
CA HIS A 202 17.92 10.22 17.00
C HIS A 202 17.75 11.65 17.51
N MET A 203 16.51 12.08 17.77
CA MET A 203 16.22 13.43 18.26
C MET A 203 16.31 13.49 19.79
N PRO A 204 16.69 14.64 20.36
CA PRO A 204 16.62 14.88 21.80
C PRO A 204 15.22 14.62 22.37
N ALA A 205 15.14 14.18 23.62
CA ALA A 205 13.87 13.84 24.29
C ALA A 205 12.97 15.08 24.52
N ASP A 206 13.58 16.26 24.64
CA ASP A 206 12.92 17.54 24.84
C ASP A 206 12.35 18.13 23.54
N PHE A 207 12.76 17.60 22.38
CA PHE A 207 12.24 18.01 21.07
C PHE A 207 10.74 17.71 20.95
N TRP A 208 9.98 18.64 20.35
CA TRP A 208 8.51 18.58 20.31
C TRP A 208 7.97 17.29 19.69
N LEU A 209 8.63 16.78 18.64
CA LEU A 209 8.21 15.55 17.95
C LEU A 209 8.44 14.33 18.83
N SER A 210 9.55 14.28 19.57
CA SER A 210 9.84 13.23 20.54
C SER A 210 8.77 13.21 21.64
N LYS A 211 8.43 14.38 22.18
CA LYS A 211 7.35 14.54 23.17
C LYS A 211 5.99 14.09 22.63
N LEU A 212 5.62 14.53 21.41
CA LEU A 212 4.39 14.13 20.75
C LEU A 212 4.30 12.60 20.60
N ILE A 213 5.36 11.96 20.10
CA ILE A 213 5.40 10.51 19.92
C ILE A 213 5.26 9.77 21.26
N VAL A 214 5.89 10.26 22.33
CA VAL A 214 5.73 9.69 23.67
C VAL A 214 4.28 9.81 24.16
N THR A 215 3.66 10.98 24.00
CA THR A 215 2.24 11.21 24.34
C THR A 215 1.31 10.28 23.58
N LEU A 216 1.48 10.17 22.26
CA LEU A 216 0.69 9.25 21.42
C LEU A 216 0.91 7.79 21.83
N SER A 217 2.13 7.40 22.16
CA SER A 217 2.45 6.03 22.61
C SER A 217 1.77 5.68 23.93
N ARG A 218 1.59 6.66 24.84
CA ARG A 218 0.86 6.49 26.11
C ARG A 218 -0.66 6.49 25.93
N THR A 219 -1.18 7.13 24.89
CA THR A 219 -2.62 7.24 24.62
C THR A 219 -3.23 5.89 24.29
N HIS A 220 -4.40 5.56 24.84
CA HIS A 220 -5.07 4.27 24.62
C HIS A 220 -5.33 4.01 23.11
N PRO A 221 -5.08 2.81 22.57
CA PRO A 221 -5.21 2.55 21.13
C PRO A 221 -6.62 2.79 20.59
N LEU A 222 -7.66 2.54 21.40
CA LEU A 222 -9.05 2.84 21.00
C LEU A 222 -9.29 4.34 20.79
N ILE A 223 -8.66 5.21 21.59
CA ILE A 223 -8.79 6.67 21.41
C ILE A 223 -8.15 7.09 20.09
N LEU A 224 -6.94 6.58 19.81
CA LEU A 224 -6.27 6.84 18.54
C LEU A 224 -7.10 6.34 17.34
N LEU A 225 -7.75 5.18 17.47
CA LEU A 225 -8.63 4.62 16.45
C LEU A 225 -9.90 5.47 16.27
N MET A 226 -10.55 5.87 17.36
CA MET A 226 -11.73 6.75 17.32
C MET A 226 -11.41 8.09 16.64
N VAL A 227 -10.27 8.71 16.96
CA VAL A 227 -9.82 9.94 16.30
C VAL A 227 -9.55 9.69 14.81
N THR A 228 -8.92 8.58 14.46
CA THR A 228 -8.66 8.20 13.05
C THR A 228 -9.99 8.07 12.28
N VAL A 229 -10.97 7.37 12.84
CA VAL A 229 -12.29 7.17 12.24
C VAL A 229 -13.07 8.49 12.16
N ALA A 230 -13.07 9.30 13.22
CA ALA A 230 -13.73 10.61 13.22
C ALA A 230 -13.18 11.54 12.14
N VAL A 231 -11.85 11.62 11.98
CA VAL A 231 -11.22 12.42 10.91
C VAL A 231 -11.54 11.84 9.53
N PHE A 232 -11.60 10.51 9.38
CA PHE A 232 -12.06 9.92 8.12
C PHE A 232 -13.52 10.31 7.80
N ILE A 233 -14.42 10.27 8.77
CA ILE A 233 -15.82 10.66 8.56
C ILE A 233 -15.92 12.13 8.14
N VAL A 234 -15.18 13.02 8.80
CA VAL A 234 -15.23 14.47 8.52
C VAL A 234 -14.50 14.86 7.23
N ALA A 235 -13.28 14.34 7.02
CA ALA A 235 -12.36 14.79 5.97
C ALA A 235 -12.12 13.76 4.87
N HIS A 236 -12.78 12.60 4.91
CA HIS A 236 -12.74 11.53 3.90
C HIS A 236 -11.28 11.13 3.55
N ASN A 237 -10.99 10.90 2.27
CA ASN A 237 -9.68 10.46 1.79
C ASN A 237 -8.52 11.40 2.20
N PRO A 238 -8.63 12.75 2.09
CA PRO A 238 -7.62 13.66 2.62
C PRO A 238 -7.35 13.45 4.12
N GLY A 239 -8.39 13.15 4.90
CA GLY A 239 -8.26 12.82 6.32
C GLY A 239 -7.32 11.65 6.58
N LEU A 240 -7.45 10.57 5.80
CA LEU A 240 -6.63 9.35 5.94
C LEU A 240 -5.13 9.62 5.77
N LEU A 241 -4.74 10.54 4.89
CA LEU A 241 -3.34 10.94 4.70
C LEU A 241 -2.75 11.54 5.99
N LEU A 242 -3.53 12.35 6.71
CA LEU A 242 -3.12 13.03 7.93
C LEU A 242 -3.10 12.11 9.15
N VAL A 243 -4.09 11.22 9.28
CA VAL A 243 -4.23 10.36 10.47
C VAL A 243 -3.45 9.05 10.41
N THR A 244 -2.76 8.78 9.30
CA THR A 244 -1.94 7.56 9.14
C THR A 244 -0.98 7.30 10.31
N PRO A 245 -0.23 8.29 10.86
CA PRO A 245 0.63 8.04 12.02
C PRO A 245 -0.14 7.59 13.27
N LEU A 246 -1.35 8.16 13.50
CA LEU A 246 -2.22 7.77 14.62
C LEU A 246 -2.69 6.33 14.48
N PHE A 247 -3.14 5.97 13.27
CA PHE A 247 -3.59 4.61 12.97
C PHE A 247 -2.45 3.60 13.12
N ILE A 248 -1.25 3.91 12.63
CA ILE A 248 -0.07 3.03 12.78
C ILE A 248 0.27 2.81 14.25
N ILE A 249 0.31 3.88 15.07
CA ILE A 249 0.59 3.74 16.50
C ILE A 249 -0.49 2.91 17.19
N ALA A 250 -1.77 3.13 16.85
CA ALA A 250 -2.88 2.32 17.37
C ALA A 250 -2.68 0.84 17.05
N MET A 251 -2.42 0.51 15.78
CA MET A 251 -2.22 -0.86 15.32
C MET A 251 -0.97 -1.51 15.94
N MET A 252 0.14 -0.78 16.09
CA MET A 252 1.32 -1.29 16.78
C MET A 252 0.99 -1.74 18.21
N LYS A 253 0.15 -0.98 18.92
CA LYS A 253 -0.27 -1.30 20.28
C LYS A 253 -1.25 -2.46 20.34
N THR A 254 -2.10 -2.63 19.31
CA THR A 254 -2.94 -3.83 19.22
C THR A 254 -2.10 -5.10 19.07
N ALA A 255 -0.96 -5.03 18.38
CA ALA A 255 -0.05 -6.17 18.29
C ALA A 255 0.46 -6.60 19.66
N ASP A 256 0.69 -5.65 20.58
CA ASP A 256 1.17 -5.96 21.93
C ASP A 256 0.07 -6.62 22.80
N GLY A 257 -1.21 -6.40 22.47
CA GLY A 257 -2.36 -6.98 23.19
C GLY A 257 -2.96 -8.24 22.55
N LEU A 258 -2.75 -8.46 21.24
CA LEU A 258 -3.19 -9.65 20.53
C LEU A 258 -2.22 -10.81 20.77
N GLY A 259 -2.76 -12.03 20.85
CA GLY A 259 -1.97 -13.24 21.05
C GLY A 259 -0.91 -13.45 19.95
N SER A 260 0.22 -14.07 20.31
CA SER A 260 1.37 -14.29 19.41
C SER A 260 1.00 -15.01 18.11
N THR A 261 0.00 -15.90 18.15
CA THR A 261 -0.51 -16.60 16.97
C THR A 261 -1.09 -15.65 15.92
N VAL A 262 -1.93 -14.70 16.35
CA VAL A 262 -2.56 -13.72 15.45
C VAL A 262 -1.49 -12.81 14.85
N ASN A 263 -0.58 -12.32 15.69
CA ASN A 263 0.53 -11.48 15.23
C ASN A 263 1.41 -12.18 14.21
N ARG A 264 1.67 -13.48 14.40
CA ARG A 264 2.45 -14.28 13.45
C ARG A 264 1.70 -14.48 12.14
N ALA A 265 0.40 -14.79 12.18
CA ALA A 265 -0.42 -14.96 10.98
C ALA A 265 -0.51 -13.66 10.16
N VAL A 266 -0.84 -12.54 10.81
CA VAL A 266 -0.89 -11.22 10.16
C VAL A 266 0.50 -10.80 9.66
N GLY A 267 1.53 -11.01 10.46
CA GLY A 267 2.92 -10.74 10.06
C GLY A 267 3.36 -11.55 8.84
N GLU A 268 2.89 -12.78 8.69
CA GLU A 268 3.16 -13.63 7.54
C GLU A 268 2.53 -13.06 6.25
N LEU A 269 1.27 -12.62 6.31
CA LEU A 269 0.64 -11.91 5.19
C LEU A 269 1.45 -10.66 4.79
N GLY A 270 1.99 -9.95 5.78
CA GLY A 270 2.82 -8.77 5.55
C GLY A 270 4.17 -9.04 4.88
N LYS A 271 4.77 -10.23 5.06
CA LYS A 271 5.97 -10.63 4.32
C LYS A 271 5.68 -10.85 2.84
N HIS A 272 4.47 -11.31 2.55
CA HIS A 272 3.99 -11.68 1.22
C HIS A 272 3.18 -10.58 0.51
N SER A 273 3.05 -9.41 1.15
CA SER A 273 2.16 -8.33 0.70
C SER A 273 2.44 -7.84 -0.72
N MET A 274 3.70 -7.87 -1.18
CA MET A 274 4.08 -7.39 -2.51
C MET A 274 3.38 -8.19 -3.61
N TYR A 275 3.48 -9.52 -3.58
CA TYR A 275 2.86 -10.37 -4.60
C TYR A 275 1.35 -10.48 -4.44
N MET A 276 0.84 -10.42 -3.19
CA MET A 276 -0.60 -10.31 -2.97
C MET A 276 -1.16 -9.05 -3.63
N TRP A 277 -0.50 -7.90 -3.44
CA TRP A 277 -0.88 -6.64 -4.09
C TRP A 277 -0.73 -6.70 -5.61
N LEU A 278 0.36 -7.24 -6.15
CA LEU A 278 0.53 -7.30 -7.61
C LEU A 278 -0.54 -8.16 -8.30
N THR A 279 -1.16 -9.11 -7.59
CA THR A 279 -2.01 -10.14 -8.22
C THR A 279 -3.50 -10.06 -7.88
N HIS A 280 -3.89 -9.45 -6.75
CA HIS A 280 -5.28 -9.51 -6.25
C HIS A 280 -6.36 -9.11 -7.26
N SER A 281 -6.13 -8.06 -8.05
CA SER A 281 -7.10 -7.53 -9.01
C SER A 281 -7.32 -8.44 -10.23
N PHE A 282 -6.35 -9.29 -10.59
CA PHE A 282 -6.61 -10.37 -11.54
C PHE A 282 -7.68 -11.32 -11.02
N TYR A 283 -7.73 -11.56 -9.72
CA TYR A 283 -8.72 -12.45 -9.13
C TYR A 283 -10.07 -11.76 -8.90
N CYS A 284 -10.07 -10.57 -8.29
CA CYS A 284 -11.33 -9.92 -7.89
C CYS A 284 -11.98 -9.08 -9.00
N TYR A 285 -11.25 -8.72 -10.07
CA TYR A 285 -11.79 -7.93 -11.18
C TYR A 285 -11.68 -8.59 -12.55
N TYR A 286 -10.51 -9.10 -12.94
CA TYR A 286 -10.24 -9.35 -14.36
C TYR A 286 -10.49 -10.78 -14.84
N PHE A 287 -10.01 -11.79 -14.12
CA PHE A 287 -9.97 -13.18 -14.61
C PHE A 287 -11.00 -14.07 -13.93
N THR A 288 -11.12 -13.98 -12.60
CA THR A 288 -11.85 -14.98 -11.81
C THR A 288 -12.80 -14.37 -10.79
N GLN A 289 -13.43 -13.22 -11.12
CA GLN A 289 -14.33 -12.52 -10.18
C GLN A 289 -15.44 -13.47 -9.70
N LYS A 290 -16.06 -14.24 -10.60
CA LYS A 290 -17.09 -15.23 -10.25
C LYS A 290 -16.62 -16.28 -9.22
N LEU A 291 -15.35 -16.69 -9.28
CA LEU A 291 -14.76 -17.63 -8.31
C LEU A 291 -14.61 -16.96 -6.94
N ILE A 292 -14.02 -15.76 -6.89
CA ILE A 292 -13.80 -15.04 -5.62
C ILE A 292 -15.11 -14.72 -4.91
N PHE A 293 -16.16 -14.42 -5.68
CA PHE A 293 -17.48 -14.11 -5.14
C PHE A 293 -18.41 -15.33 -5.00
N ALA A 294 -17.95 -16.54 -5.34
CA ALA A 294 -18.74 -17.77 -5.22
C ALA A 294 -19.32 -18.03 -3.80
N PRO A 295 -18.63 -17.68 -2.69
CA PRO A 295 -19.19 -17.83 -1.35
C PRO A 295 -20.38 -16.91 -1.05
N ARG A 296 -20.58 -15.84 -1.83
CA ARG A 296 -21.62 -14.80 -1.70
C ARG A 296 -21.62 -13.99 -0.40
N TYR A 297 -21.10 -14.51 0.71
CA TYR A 297 -21.04 -13.81 2.00
C TYR A 297 -19.74 -13.03 2.15
N THR A 298 -19.82 -11.72 2.46
CA THR A 298 -18.67 -10.78 2.40
C THR A 298 -17.42 -11.22 3.19
N PRO A 299 -17.49 -11.78 4.43
CA PRO A 299 -16.29 -12.24 5.12
C PRO A 299 -15.64 -13.45 4.45
N LEU A 300 -16.45 -14.34 3.84
CA LEU A 300 -15.95 -15.52 3.13
C LEU A 300 -15.33 -15.14 1.78
N ILE A 301 -15.88 -14.12 1.11
CA ILE A 301 -15.30 -13.55 -0.12
C ILE A 301 -13.91 -12.97 0.18
N LEU A 302 -13.78 -12.19 1.26
CA LEU A 302 -12.49 -11.65 1.71
C LEU A 302 -11.51 -12.77 2.05
N LEU A 303 -11.95 -13.77 2.82
CA LEU A 303 -11.12 -14.91 3.19
C LEU A 303 -10.61 -15.66 1.95
N LEU A 304 -11.48 -15.90 0.97
CA LEU A 304 -11.10 -16.58 -0.27
C LEU A 304 -10.06 -15.77 -1.06
N LEU A 305 -10.24 -14.45 -1.18
CA LEU A 305 -9.25 -13.60 -1.86
C LEU A 305 -7.90 -13.57 -1.12
N ILE A 306 -7.91 -13.51 0.22
CA ILE A 306 -6.69 -13.61 1.04
C ILE A 306 -5.99 -14.94 0.75
N VAL A 307 -6.70 -16.06 0.80
CA VAL A 307 -6.13 -17.40 0.57
C VAL A 307 -5.53 -17.51 -0.83
N VAL A 308 -6.29 -17.17 -1.88
CA VAL A 308 -5.82 -17.29 -3.27
C VAL A 308 -4.61 -16.38 -3.53
N SER A 309 -4.68 -15.11 -3.15
CA SER A 309 -3.57 -14.18 -3.36
C SER A 309 -2.33 -14.53 -2.52
N TYR A 310 -2.51 -15.06 -1.30
CA TYR A 310 -1.42 -15.55 -0.47
C TYR A 310 -0.77 -16.80 -1.07
N LEU A 311 -1.54 -17.79 -1.51
CA LEU A 311 -0.99 -19.00 -2.15
C LEU A 311 -0.21 -18.65 -3.41
N THR A 312 -0.74 -17.75 -4.25
CA THR A 312 -0.01 -17.21 -5.40
C THR A 312 1.29 -16.54 -4.97
N SER A 313 1.26 -15.73 -3.91
CA SER A 313 2.45 -15.05 -3.40
C SER A 313 3.56 -16.04 -2.97
N LEU A 314 3.21 -17.19 -2.41
CA LEU A 314 4.17 -18.24 -2.04
C LEU A 314 4.88 -18.81 -3.28
N VAL A 315 4.12 -19.10 -4.33
CA VAL A 315 4.65 -19.62 -5.59
C VAL A 315 5.58 -18.58 -6.24
N LEU A 316 5.12 -17.34 -6.38
CA LEU A 316 5.90 -16.28 -7.01
C LEU A 316 7.18 -15.94 -6.23
N SER A 317 7.12 -15.97 -4.89
CA SER A 317 8.31 -15.77 -4.05
C SER A 317 9.36 -16.86 -4.28
N ARG A 318 8.95 -18.12 -4.49
CA ARG A 318 9.88 -19.21 -4.82
C ARG A 318 10.53 -19.02 -6.19
N ILE A 319 9.76 -18.56 -7.18
CA ILE A 319 10.29 -18.23 -8.51
C ILE A 319 11.33 -17.10 -8.41
N GLU A 320 11.02 -16.05 -7.64
CA GLU A 320 11.95 -14.94 -7.42
C GLU A 320 13.25 -15.40 -6.77
N LEU A 321 13.18 -16.27 -5.76
CA LEU A 321 14.36 -16.84 -5.10
C LEU A 321 15.21 -17.65 -6.09
N ALA A 322 14.59 -18.45 -6.96
CA ALA A 322 15.31 -19.21 -7.98
C ALA A 322 16.01 -18.29 -9.00
N ILE A 323 15.37 -17.21 -9.41
CA ILE A 323 15.97 -16.21 -10.32
C ILE A 323 17.15 -15.52 -9.63
N LYS A 324 17.00 -15.08 -8.38
CA LYS A 324 18.06 -14.37 -7.65
C LYS A 324 19.25 -15.28 -7.33
N GLY A 325 19.01 -16.54 -6.97
CA GLY A 325 20.06 -17.52 -6.69
C GLY A 325 20.93 -17.83 -7.92
N ARG A 326 20.34 -17.82 -9.12
CA ARG A 326 21.07 -17.97 -10.40
C ARG A 326 21.89 -16.74 -10.81
N VAL A 327 21.60 -15.57 -10.25
CA VAL A 327 22.33 -14.31 -10.53
C VAL A 327 23.54 -14.14 -9.62
N THR A 328 23.63 -14.94 -8.54
CA THR A 328 24.72 -14.93 -7.55
C THR A 328 25.70 -16.10 -7.69
N ALA A 329 25.46 -17.01 -8.64
CA ALA A 329 26.34 -18.14 -8.98
C ALA A 329 27.06 -17.84 -10.30
#